data_AF-A0A0B7ML23-F1
#
_entry.id   AF-A0A0B7ML23-F1
#
_cell.length_a   1.000
_cell.length_b   1.000
_cell.length_c   1.000
_cell.angle_alpha   90.00
_cell.angle_beta   90.00
_cell.angle_gamma   90.00
#
_symmetry.space_group_name_H-M   'P 1'
#
loop_
_entity.id
_entity.type
_entity.pdbx_description
1 polymer ?
#
loop_
_entity_poly.entity_id
_entity_poly.type
_entity_poly.pdbx_seq_one_letter_code
_entity_poly.pdbx_strand_id
1 'polypeptide(L)'
;MELINSGPTVYVLGGAGSGAPLYRFLNKCGFSIMTGVLHENDIDYHVGKALGARVIGEKAFEEISDQSFNKAVLLSQQVPYIVESGYPVGSFNRRNVDLTRHLLAYDKVIYSLRSSEEAGMLYGKDSAKMVFCPNYSNLLKKLKKYIP
;
A
#
# COMPACT_ATOMS: atom_id res chain seq x y z
N MET A 1 11.92 -11.02 20.70
CA MET A 1 12.19 -11.76 19.44
C MET A 1 11.68 -10.85 18.33
N GLU A 2 12.58 -10.11 17.68
CA GLU A 2 12.19 -9.26 16.53
C GLU A 2 11.78 -10.19 15.38
N LEU A 3 10.60 -10.00 14.80
CA LEU A 3 10.23 -10.70 13.58
C LEU A 3 11.15 -10.18 12.45
N ILE A 4 12.21 -10.92 12.17
CA ILE A 4 13.07 -10.63 11.02
C ILE A 4 12.30 -11.02 9.76
N ASN A 5 11.81 -10.01 9.07
CA ASN A 5 11.12 -10.08 7.79
C ASN A 5 12.16 -10.39 6.69
N SER A 6 12.26 -11.64 6.25
CA SER A 6 13.25 -12.12 5.26
C SER A 6 12.67 -12.48 3.89
N GLY A 7 11.34 -12.40 3.72
CA GLY A 7 10.69 -12.67 2.44
C GLY A 7 10.57 -11.43 1.53
N PRO A 8 9.97 -11.58 0.33
CA PRO A 8 9.80 -10.48 -0.62
C PRO A 8 9.09 -9.29 0.02
N THR A 9 9.55 -8.09 -0.28
CA THR A 9 8.93 -6.87 0.25
C THR A 9 7.69 -6.49 -0.55
N VAL A 10 6.59 -6.22 0.15
CA VAL A 10 5.37 -5.64 -0.41
C VAL A 10 5.25 -4.21 0.07
N TYR A 11 5.07 -3.27 -0.85
CA TYR A 11 4.65 -1.91 -0.53
C TYR A 11 3.13 -1.86 -0.47
N VAL A 12 2.59 -1.48 0.67
CA VAL A 12 1.15 -1.39 0.86
C VAL A 12 0.73 0.07 0.89
N LEU A 13 -0.19 0.45 0.01
CA LEU A 13 -0.92 1.71 0.06
C LEU A 13 -2.09 1.51 1.04
N GLY A 14 -1.87 1.92 2.29
CA GLY A 14 -2.81 1.81 3.40
C GLY A 14 -3.51 3.14 3.75
N GLY A 15 -4.31 3.10 4.81
CA GLY A 15 -5.01 4.26 5.35
C GLY A 15 -6.33 3.89 6.02
N ALA A 16 -6.73 4.70 7.00
CA ALA A 16 -7.97 4.57 7.76
C ALA A 16 -8.20 3.17 8.35
N GLY A 17 -7.12 2.53 8.82
CA GLY A 17 -7.16 1.20 9.44
C GLY A 17 -7.29 0.00 8.48
N SER A 18 -7.40 0.23 7.17
CA SER A 18 -7.54 -0.86 6.19
C SER A 18 -6.24 -1.63 5.96
N GLY A 19 -5.09 -1.00 6.18
CA GLY A 19 -3.77 -1.62 6.05
C GLY A 19 -3.47 -2.61 7.16
N ALA A 20 -3.89 -2.34 8.40
CA ALA A 20 -3.60 -3.14 9.58
C ALA A 20 -3.95 -4.65 9.43
N PRO A 21 -5.16 -5.05 9.00
CA PRO A 21 -5.45 -6.46 8.76
C PRO A 21 -4.63 -7.04 7.60
N LEU A 22 -4.37 -6.25 6.56
CA LEU A 22 -3.57 -6.67 5.41
C LEU A 22 -2.10 -6.89 5.80
N TYR A 23 -1.52 -6.04 6.64
CA TYR A 23 -0.16 -6.18 7.17
C TYR A 23 -0.02 -7.50 7.93
N ARG A 24 -0.94 -7.77 8.86
CA ARG A 24 -0.93 -9.03 9.63
C ARG A 24 -1.04 -10.25 8.70
N PHE A 25 -1.90 -10.17 7.69
CA PHE A 25 -2.06 -11.25 6.71
C PHE A 25 -0.78 -11.50 5.90
N LEU A 26 -0.19 -10.45 5.31
CA LEU A 26 1.03 -10.55 4.50
C LEU A 26 2.21 -11.03 5.34
N ASN A 27 2.39 -10.50 6.54
CA ASN A 27 3.46 -10.91 7.45
C ASN A 27 3.30 -12.38 7.87
N LYS A 28 2.09 -12.84 8.20
CA LYS A 28 1.81 -14.26 8.47
C LYS A 28 2.12 -15.15 7.25
N CYS A 29 1.99 -14.62 6.04
CA CYS A 29 2.35 -15.32 4.80
C CYS A 29 3.84 -15.23 4.43
N GLY A 30 4.67 -14.62 5.29
CA GLY A 30 6.12 -14.52 5.11
C GLY A 30 6.60 -13.32 4.30
N PHE A 31 5.75 -12.33 4.02
CA PHE A 31 6.16 -11.12 3.30
C PHE A 31 6.71 -10.04 4.24
N SER A 32 7.73 -9.34 3.76
CA SER A 32 8.23 -8.12 4.37
C SER A 32 7.35 -6.94 4.00
N ILE A 33 7.16 -5.98 4.93
CA ILE A 33 6.20 -4.90 4.72
C ILE A 33 6.91 -3.54 4.67
N MET A 34 6.56 -2.79 3.64
CA MET A 34 6.77 -1.36 3.56
C MET A 34 5.40 -0.70 3.36
N THR A 35 5.14 0.47 3.95
CA THR A 35 3.85 1.14 3.80
C THR A 35 3.99 2.65 3.90
N GLY A 36 3.05 3.37 3.30
CA GLY A 36 2.99 4.81 3.30
C GLY A 36 2.09 5.40 2.19
N VAL A 37 1.81 6.70 2.21
CA VAL A 37 2.11 7.62 3.33
C VAL A 37 0.98 7.56 4.36
N LEU A 38 1.31 7.33 5.63
CA LEU A 38 0.33 7.19 6.71
C LEU A 38 0.47 8.31 7.73
N HIS A 39 -0.65 8.92 8.13
CA HIS A 39 -0.66 9.87 9.22
C HIS A 39 -0.31 9.20 10.56
N GLU A 40 0.42 9.88 11.43
CA GLU A 40 0.88 9.34 12.72
C GLU A 40 -0.25 8.90 13.66
N ASN A 41 -1.46 9.45 13.50
CA ASN A 41 -2.65 9.06 14.27
C ASN A 41 -3.45 7.91 13.62
N ASP A 42 -3.04 7.43 12.46
CA ASP A 42 -3.67 6.28 11.81
C ASP A 42 -3.26 4.97 12.51
N ILE A 43 -4.22 4.09 12.78
CA ILE A 43 -3.92 2.78 13.37
C ILE A 43 -3.00 1.95 12.47
N ASP A 44 -3.04 2.15 11.15
CA ASP A 44 -2.13 1.52 10.20
C ASP A 44 -0.67 1.88 10.49
N TYR A 45 -0.40 3.12 10.89
CA TYR A 45 0.94 3.59 11.22
C TYR A 45 1.52 2.78 12.38
N HIS A 46 0.75 2.67 13.47
CA HIS A 46 1.17 1.96 14.68
C HIS A 46 1.27 0.44 14.47
N VAL A 47 0.31 -0.17 13.78
CA VAL A 47 0.34 -1.60 13.48
C VAL A 47 1.51 -1.95 12.56
N GLY A 48 1.78 -1.12 11.55
CA GLY A 48 2.95 -1.27 10.69
C GLY A 48 4.25 -1.27 11.49
N LYS A 49 4.45 -0.26 12.35
CA LYS A 49 5.63 -0.18 13.24
C LYS A 49 5.76 -1.41 14.14
N ALA A 50 4.68 -1.85 14.77
CA ALA A 50 4.67 -3.00 15.67
C ALA A 50 5.04 -4.33 14.96
N LEU A 51 4.73 -4.45 13.67
CA LEU A 51 5.09 -5.59 12.84
C LEU A 51 6.49 -5.47 12.20
N GLY A 52 7.28 -4.44 12.56
CA GLY A 52 8.61 -4.21 11.99
C GLY A 52 8.57 -3.71 10.54
N ALA A 53 7.45 -3.16 10.07
CA ALA A 53 7.35 -2.60 8.74
C ALA A 53 8.19 -1.31 8.61
N ARG A 54 8.71 -1.06 7.40
CA ARG A 54 9.23 0.26 7.05
C ARG A 54 8.07 1.20 6.74
N VAL A 55 7.71 2.04 7.71
CA VAL A 55 6.59 2.99 7.59
C VAL A 55 7.09 4.38 7.19
N ILE A 56 6.48 4.94 6.15
CA ILE A 56 6.61 6.35 5.77
C ILE A 56 5.45 7.10 6.42
N GLY A 57 5.77 7.89 7.44
CA GLY A 57 4.80 8.66 8.21
C GLY A 57 4.61 10.08 7.67
N GLU A 58 3.46 10.66 7.99
CA GLU A 58 3.16 12.08 7.86
C GLU A 58 2.58 12.60 9.19
N LYS A 59 2.79 13.88 9.48
CA LYS A 59 2.24 14.52 10.68
C LYS A 59 0.70 14.42 10.68
N ALA A 60 0.12 14.08 11.82
CA ALA A 60 -1.32 13.96 11.97
C ALA A 60 -2.06 15.25 11.58
N PHE A 61 -3.22 15.10 10.93
CA PHE A 61 -4.11 16.18 10.50
C PHE A 61 -3.56 17.16 9.46
N GLU A 62 -2.39 16.87 8.88
CA GLU A 62 -1.80 17.67 7.80
C GLU A 62 -2.02 17.00 6.44
N GLU A 63 -1.89 17.75 5.36
CA GLU A 63 -1.75 17.16 4.04
C GLU A 63 -0.39 16.46 3.90
N ILE A 64 -0.33 15.43 3.06
CA ILE A 64 0.94 14.76 2.74
C ILE A 64 1.91 15.78 2.14
N SER A 65 3.08 15.91 2.74
CA SER A 65 4.15 16.79 2.29
C SER A 65 4.85 16.24 1.05
N ASP A 66 5.54 17.11 0.31
CA ASP A 66 6.38 16.69 -0.82
C ASP A 66 7.51 15.75 -0.39
N GLN A 67 8.05 15.95 0.82
CA GLN A 67 9.08 15.08 1.37
C GLN A 67 8.56 13.65 1.55
N SER A 68 7.40 13.48 2.20
CA SER A 68 6.77 12.17 2.41
C SER A 68 6.35 11.53 1.09
N PHE A 69 5.77 12.32 0.19
CA PHE A 69 5.37 11.87 -1.14
C PHE A 69 6.56 11.36 -1.97
N ASN A 70 7.62 12.16 -2.11
CA ASN A 70 8.80 11.80 -2.90
C ASN A 70 9.51 10.57 -2.33
N LYS A 71 9.55 10.45 -0.99
CA LYS A 71 10.07 9.26 -0.33
C LYS A 71 9.22 8.03 -0.63
N ALA A 72 7.89 8.17 -0.67
CA ALA A 72 6.98 7.09 -1.03
C ALA A 72 7.15 6.65 -2.49
N VAL A 73 7.26 7.58 -3.43
CA VAL A 73 7.57 7.29 -4.84
C VAL A 73 8.86 6.49 -4.97
N LEU A 74 9.96 6.99 -4.39
CA LEU A 74 11.27 6.35 -4.51
C LEU A 74 11.27 4.92 -3.96
N LEU A 75 10.65 4.71 -2.80
CA LEU A 75 10.71 3.43 -2.11
C LEU A 75 9.73 2.38 -2.68
N SER A 76 8.53 2.80 -3.08
CA SER A 76 7.57 1.91 -3.73
C SER A 76 8.07 1.40 -5.09
N GLN A 77 8.93 2.13 -5.78
CA GLN A 77 9.55 1.66 -7.02
C GLN A 77 10.57 0.52 -6.82
N GLN A 78 11.14 0.39 -5.62
CA GLN A 78 12.20 -0.58 -5.32
C GLN A 78 11.67 -1.96 -4.89
N VAL A 79 10.35 -2.07 -4.68
CA VAL A 79 9.73 -3.33 -4.26
C VAL A 79 9.16 -4.11 -5.45
N PRO A 80 9.11 -5.45 -5.36
CA PRO A 80 8.50 -6.29 -6.39
C PRO A 80 6.97 -6.19 -6.44
N TYR A 81 6.33 -5.85 -5.32
CA TYR A 81 4.87 -5.90 -5.20
C TYR A 81 4.32 -4.62 -4.58
N ILE A 82 3.25 -4.09 -5.18
CA ILE A 82 2.49 -2.96 -4.65
C ILE A 82 1.04 -3.39 -4.45
N VAL A 83 0.51 -3.23 -3.25
CA VAL A 83 -0.86 -3.62 -2.89
C VAL A 83 -1.63 -2.43 -2.35
N GLU A 84 -2.80 -2.14 -2.90
CA GLU A 84 -3.73 -1.15 -2.37
C GLU A 84 -4.77 -1.83 -1.47
N SER A 85 -4.91 -1.35 -0.24
CA SER A 85 -5.83 -1.91 0.76
C SER A 85 -7.31 -1.56 0.52
N GLY A 86 -7.60 -0.62 -0.39
CA GLY A 86 -8.94 -0.08 -0.60
C GLY A 86 -9.36 0.97 0.44
N TYR A 87 -8.41 1.71 1.00
CA TYR A 87 -8.68 2.74 2.01
C TYR A 87 -9.65 3.84 1.49
N PRO A 88 -10.53 4.39 2.34
CA PRO A 88 -11.32 5.57 2.00
C PRO A 88 -10.42 6.80 1.80
N VAL A 89 -10.78 7.64 0.82
CA VAL A 89 -9.99 8.83 0.46
C VAL A 89 -10.67 10.10 0.95
N GLY A 90 -10.00 10.80 1.86
CA GLY A 90 -10.35 12.14 2.34
C GLY A 90 -9.41 13.23 1.79
N SER A 91 -9.50 14.44 2.34
CA SER A 91 -8.61 15.55 1.96
C SER A 91 -7.15 15.26 2.33
N PHE A 92 -6.89 14.86 3.59
CA PHE A 92 -5.52 14.71 4.11
C PHE A 92 -4.70 13.60 3.45
N ASN A 93 -5.34 12.50 3.03
CA ASN A 93 -4.67 11.39 2.35
C ASN A 93 -4.87 11.41 0.82
N ARG A 94 -5.42 12.50 0.26
CA ARG A 94 -5.72 12.59 -1.19
C ARG A 94 -4.48 12.34 -2.04
N ARG A 95 -3.31 12.79 -1.61
CA ARG A 95 -2.06 12.57 -2.35
C ARG A 95 -1.62 11.10 -2.43
N ASN A 96 -2.17 10.18 -1.63
CA ASN A 96 -1.96 8.76 -1.86
C ASN A 96 -2.66 8.28 -3.16
N VAL A 97 -3.71 8.97 -3.61
CA VAL A 97 -4.29 8.77 -4.95
C VAL A 97 -3.30 9.21 -6.02
N ASP A 98 -2.66 10.36 -5.84
CA ASP A 98 -1.66 10.87 -6.78
C ASP A 98 -0.41 9.97 -6.83
N LEU A 99 0.01 9.41 -5.69
CA LEU A 99 1.06 8.40 -5.62
C LEU A 99 0.66 7.16 -6.42
N THR A 100 -0.58 6.69 -6.28
CA THR A 100 -1.10 5.54 -7.03
C THR A 100 -1.09 5.83 -8.53
N ARG A 101 -1.59 6.98 -8.97
CA ARG A 101 -1.54 7.41 -10.38
C ARG A 101 -0.12 7.49 -10.91
N HIS A 102 0.80 8.06 -10.12
CA HIS A 102 2.21 8.14 -10.47
C HIS A 102 2.78 6.74 -10.70
N LEU A 103 2.54 5.78 -9.81
CA LEU A 103 3.02 4.41 -9.97
C LEU A 103 2.45 3.70 -11.21
N LEU A 104 1.16 3.91 -11.53
CA LEU A 104 0.53 3.39 -12.75
C LEU A 104 1.12 4.00 -14.03
N ALA A 105 1.59 5.26 -13.98
CA ALA A 105 2.27 5.91 -15.09
C ALA A 105 3.68 5.34 -15.34
N TYR A 106 4.34 4.79 -14.32
CA TYR A 106 5.63 4.07 -14.42
C TYR A 106 5.45 2.55 -14.65
N ASP A 107 4.28 2.14 -15.15
CA ASP A 107 3.92 0.75 -15.48
C ASP A 107 4.13 -0.24 -14.32
N LYS A 108 4.01 0.23 -13.08
CA LYS A 108 3.96 -0.66 -11.91
C LYS A 108 2.60 -1.36 -11.87
N VAL A 109 2.63 -2.67 -11.64
CA VAL A 109 1.43 -3.45 -11.36
C VAL A 109 1.00 -3.21 -9.91
N ILE A 110 -0.21 -2.70 -9.74
CA ILE A 110 -0.83 -2.50 -8.42
C ILE A 110 -1.95 -3.53 -8.24
N TYR A 111 -1.85 -4.34 -7.19
CA TYR A 111 -2.89 -5.28 -6.80
C TYR A 111 -3.86 -4.56 -5.85
N SER A 112 -5.11 -4.41 -6.24
CA SER A 112 -6.07 -3.65 -5.44
C SER A 112 -7.12 -4.54 -4.80
N LEU A 113 -7.38 -4.31 -3.52
CA LEU A 113 -8.53 -4.86 -2.80
C LEU A 113 -9.79 -3.98 -2.93
N ARG A 114 -9.67 -2.82 -3.58
CA ARG A 114 -10.79 -1.95 -3.94
C ARG A 114 -11.61 -2.58 -5.07
N SER A 115 -12.88 -2.22 -5.18
CA SER A 115 -13.70 -2.53 -6.35
C SER A 115 -13.19 -1.80 -7.60
N SER A 116 -13.45 -2.37 -8.78
CA SER A 116 -13.12 -1.76 -10.07
C SER A 116 -13.87 -0.44 -10.29
N GLU A 117 -15.09 -0.33 -9.80
CA GLU A 117 -15.94 0.84 -9.95
C GLU A 117 -15.35 2.03 -9.19
N GLU A 118 -14.98 1.84 -7.92
CA GLU A 118 -14.35 2.90 -7.12
C GLU A 118 -12.96 3.27 -7.67
N ALA A 119 -12.19 2.28 -8.12
CA ALA A 119 -10.90 2.54 -8.76
C ALA A 119 -11.07 3.36 -10.04
N GLY A 120 -12.12 3.11 -10.82
CA GLY A 120 -12.48 3.92 -11.99
C GLY A 120 -12.80 5.38 -11.62
N MET A 121 -13.51 5.61 -10.51
CA MET A 121 -13.80 6.97 -10.03
C MET A 121 -12.54 7.72 -9.56
N LEU A 122 -11.59 7.02 -8.94
CA LEU A 122 -10.36 7.63 -8.42
C LEU A 122 -9.27 7.77 -9.47
N TYR A 123 -9.04 6.75 -10.29
CA TYR A 123 -7.89 6.67 -11.18
C TYR A 123 -8.26 6.80 -12.66
N GLY A 124 -9.55 6.90 -12.98
CA GLY A 124 -10.03 7.01 -14.36
C GLY A 124 -9.59 5.80 -15.20
N LYS A 125 -9.15 6.06 -16.43
CA LYS A 125 -8.68 5.02 -17.37
C LYS A 125 -7.46 4.24 -16.86
N ASP A 126 -6.66 4.82 -15.97
CA ASP A 126 -5.43 4.18 -15.48
C ASP A 126 -5.75 2.99 -14.56
N SER A 127 -6.96 2.94 -13.98
CA SER A 127 -7.46 1.79 -13.23
C SER A 127 -7.45 0.49 -14.02
N ALA A 128 -7.50 0.55 -15.36
CA ALA A 128 -7.44 -0.63 -16.23
C ALA A 128 -6.09 -1.36 -16.15
N LYS A 129 -5.02 -0.70 -15.68
CA LYS A 129 -3.70 -1.32 -15.45
C LYS A 129 -3.60 -2.08 -14.12
N MET A 130 -4.59 -1.93 -13.23
CA MET A 130 -4.59 -2.55 -11.90
C MET A 130 -5.07 -3.99 -11.96
N VAL A 131 -4.65 -4.79 -10.97
CA VAL A 131 -5.12 -6.17 -10.78
C VAL A 131 -6.06 -6.23 -9.58
N PHE A 132 -7.35 -6.36 -9.85
CA PHE A 132 -8.37 -6.41 -8.79
C PHE A 132 -8.42 -7.77 -8.11
N CYS A 133 -8.38 -7.75 -6.78
CA CYS A 133 -8.35 -8.90 -5.90
C CYS A 133 -9.55 -8.80 -4.94
N PRO A 134 -10.63 -9.58 -5.11
CA PRO A 134 -11.83 -9.45 -4.27
C PRO A 134 -11.63 -9.87 -2.81
N ASN A 135 -10.52 -10.54 -2.50
CA ASN A 135 -10.18 -10.98 -1.14
C ASN A 135 -8.68 -11.35 -1.03
N TYR A 136 -8.24 -11.59 0.21
CA TYR A 136 -6.85 -11.93 0.54
C TYR A 136 -6.37 -13.25 -0.08
N SER A 137 -7.27 -14.22 -0.28
CA SER A 137 -6.91 -15.49 -0.93
C SER A 137 -6.55 -15.27 -2.40
N ASN A 138 -7.34 -14.46 -3.12
CA ASN A 138 -7.05 -14.09 -4.51
C ASN A 138 -5.75 -13.29 -4.60
N LEU A 139 -5.58 -12.30 -3.73
CA LEU A 139 -4.35 -11.51 -3.63
C LEU A 139 -3.12 -12.40 -3.46
N LEU A 140 -3.14 -13.32 -2.48
CA LEU A 140 -2.00 -14.19 -2.20
C LEU A 140 -1.65 -15.09 -3.39
N LYS A 141 -2.66 -15.63 -4.09
CA LYS A 141 -2.44 -16.44 -5.31
C LYS A 141 -1.72 -15.64 -6.40
N LYS A 142 -2.06 -14.35 -6.54
CA LYS A 142 -1.41 -13.46 -7.51
C LYS A 142 0.02 -13.12 -7.11
N LEU A 143 0.28 -12.82 -5.83
CA LEU A 143 1.62 -12.53 -5.34
C LEU A 143 2.56 -13.75 -5.44
N LYS A 144 2.07 -14.96 -5.12
CA LYS A 144 2.89 -16.19 -5.19
C LYS A 144 3.26 -16.63 -6.61
N LYS A 145 2.52 -16.23 -7.64
CA LYS A 145 2.83 -16.59 -9.03
C LYS A 145 4.16 -16.00 -9.53
N TYR A 146 4.73 -15.03 -8.79
CA TYR A 146 5.92 -14.28 -9.18
C TYR A 146 7.07 -14.38 -8.16
N ILE A 147 6.96 -15.27 -7.17
CA ILE A 147 8.10 -15.64 -6.35
C ILE A 147 8.90 -16.66 -7.18
N PRO A 148 10.12 -16.33 -7.64
CA PRO A 148 10.96 -17.26 -8.39
C PRO A 148 11.34 -18.50 -7.58
#